data_AF-A0A8T4M529-F1
#
_entry.id   AF-A0A8T4M529-F1
#
_cell.length_a   1.000
_cell.length_b   1.000
_cell.length_c   1.000
_cell.angle_alpha   90.00
_cell.angle_beta   90.00
_cell.angle_gamma   90.00
#
_symmetry.space_group_name_H-M   'P 1'
#
loop_
_entity.id
_entity.type
_entity.pdbx_description
1 polymer ?
#
loop_
_entity_poly.entity_id
_entity_poly.type
_entity_poly.pdbx_seq_one_letter_code
_entity_poly.pdbx_strand_id
1 'polypeptide(L)'
;MKFTYYVKGFECESCARVISRVVSSFPGASLTEANQYTGAITIECEPEDEKQIIQAVREKGYSLSTQPLQTDYSAEKSPLENGKNYVLGLFEGKHGFQVEQSLLQATLLSFLLTIGAEVLASIILNIPLENYKWLFALSAVAVSANAFAVWHSIAYRKEFTCMNGMMVGMALGMMTGFMVGAVVAASNGMFVGSVVGMLFGMAIGAYTGYCCGIMGVLEGLIAGLMSGIMGAMTTIMLLNDHVIAFLFILFAACTVVLAGLSYMIWKEAGGREGKAKLPSGLNIVAANVAIGLILVLIMVYAPKGPLAWAGFGG
;
A
#
# COMPACT_ATOMS: atom_id res chain seq x y z
N MET A 1 18.83 -20.99 -33.61
CA MET A 1 19.38 -19.63 -33.46
C MET A 1 19.41 -19.28 -31.98
N LYS A 2 20.36 -18.45 -31.54
CA LYS A 2 20.44 -18.00 -30.15
C LYS A 2 19.73 -16.65 -30.01
N PHE A 3 18.77 -16.58 -29.11
CA PHE A 3 18.01 -15.38 -28.77
C PHE A 3 18.23 -15.02 -27.32
N THR A 4 18.61 -13.76 -27.05
CA THR A 4 18.82 -13.26 -25.69
C THR A 4 17.62 -12.41 -25.28
N TYR A 5 17.04 -12.74 -24.13
CA TYR A 5 15.94 -11.99 -23.52
C TYR A 5 16.29 -11.65 -22.08
N TYR A 6 15.61 -10.64 -21.54
CA TYR A 6 15.74 -10.24 -20.15
C TYR A 6 14.43 -10.45 -19.42
N VAL A 7 14.47 -11.15 -18.29
CA VAL A 7 13.31 -11.59 -17.52
C VAL A 7 13.18 -10.80 -16.21
N LYS A 8 12.07 -10.06 -16.06
CA LYS A 8 11.77 -9.35 -14.80
C LYS A 8 11.43 -10.36 -13.69
N GLY A 9 12.06 -10.27 -12.52
CA GLY A 9 11.87 -11.19 -11.39
C GLY A 9 12.71 -12.47 -11.45
N PHE A 10 13.74 -12.50 -12.31
CA PHE A 10 14.71 -13.59 -12.42
C PHE A 10 15.87 -13.40 -11.43
N GLU A 11 15.64 -13.68 -10.16
CA GLU A 11 16.60 -13.41 -9.07
C GLU A 11 17.07 -14.67 -8.34
N CYS A 12 16.64 -15.87 -8.79
CA CYS A 12 16.86 -17.10 -8.06
C CYS A 12 17.20 -18.31 -8.95
N GLU A 13 18.01 -19.24 -8.44
CA GLU A 13 18.37 -20.48 -9.16
C GLU A 13 17.15 -21.39 -9.42
N SER A 14 16.17 -21.38 -8.51
CA SER A 14 14.88 -22.07 -8.71
C SER A 14 14.11 -21.50 -9.90
N CYS A 15 14.20 -20.19 -10.13
CA CYS A 15 13.57 -19.47 -11.24
C CYS A 15 14.19 -19.93 -12.58
N ALA A 16 15.51 -20.14 -12.61
CA ALA A 16 16.24 -20.71 -13.75
C ALA A 16 15.78 -22.12 -14.10
N ARG A 17 15.53 -22.96 -13.09
CA ARG A 17 15.04 -24.34 -13.29
C ARG A 17 13.61 -24.38 -13.82
N VAL A 18 12.76 -23.42 -13.46
CA VAL A 18 11.39 -23.34 -14.01
C VAL A 18 11.44 -22.94 -15.48
N ILE A 19 12.20 -21.89 -15.81
CA ILE A 19 12.33 -21.41 -17.19
C ILE A 19 12.99 -22.48 -18.08
N SER A 20 14.06 -23.14 -17.60
CA SER A 20 14.70 -24.21 -18.36
C SER A 20 13.75 -25.36 -18.66
N ARG A 21 12.91 -25.77 -17.70
CA ARG A 21 11.91 -26.84 -17.90
C ARG A 21 10.86 -26.48 -18.95
N VAL A 22 10.45 -25.21 -19.00
CA VAL A 22 9.49 -24.71 -20.00
C VAL A 22 10.14 -24.68 -21.38
N VAL A 23 11.36 -24.17 -21.48
CA VAL A 23 12.10 -24.12 -22.75
C VAL A 23 12.36 -25.54 -23.28
N SER A 24 12.79 -26.46 -22.43
CA SER A 24 13.05 -27.87 -22.80
C SER A 24 11.80 -28.69 -23.15
N SER A 25 10.58 -28.16 -22.94
CA SER A 25 9.36 -28.82 -23.41
C SER A 25 9.13 -28.66 -24.91
N PHE A 26 9.86 -27.76 -25.58
CA PHE A 26 9.82 -27.57 -27.02
C PHE A 26 10.96 -28.36 -27.69
N PRO A 27 10.68 -29.16 -28.73
CA PRO A 27 11.71 -29.93 -29.44
C PRO A 27 12.72 -28.99 -30.10
N GLY A 28 14.01 -29.23 -29.87
CA GLY A 28 15.08 -28.39 -30.43
C GLY A 28 15.37 -27.11 -29.64
N ALA A 29 14.66 -26.84 -28.54
CA ALA A 29 14.87 -25.66 -27.70
C ALA A 29 15.69 -25.98 -26.43
N SER A 30 16.72 -25.19 -26.15
CA SER A 30 17.52 -25.32 -24.92
C SER A 30 17.89 -23.97 -24.33
N LEU A 31 18.00 -23.92 -22.99
CA LEU A 31 18.48 -22.74 -22.28
C LEU A 31 20.00 -22.86 -22.14
N THR A 32 20.75 -22.04 -22.90
CA THR A 32 22.21 -22.15 -22.96
C THR A 32 22.89 -21.34 -21.86
N GLU A 33 22.35 -20.17 -21.52
CA GLU A 33 22.88 -19.29 -20.47
C GLU A 33 21.74 -18.64 -19.68
N ALA A 34 21.94 -18.52 -18.37
CA ALA A 34 20.98 -17.88 -17.48
C ALA A 34 21.73 -17.08 -16.42
N ASN A 35 21.83 -15.76 -16.62
CA ASN A 35 22.53 -14.85 -15.72
C ASN A 35 21.53 -14.18 -14.77
N GLN A 36 21.54 -14.63 -13.52
CA GLN A 36 20.62 -14.18 -12.46
C GLN A 36 20.89 -12.74 -12.02
N TYR A 37 22.11 -12.24 -12.20
CA TYR A 37 22.48 -10.88 -11.81
C TYR A 37 22.02 -9.83 -12.82
N THR A 38 22.01 -10.19 -14.11
CA THR A 38 21.59 -9.28 -15.19
C THR A 38 20.14 -9.51 -15.65
N GLY A 39 19.49 -10.57 -15.15
CA GLY A 39 18.19 -11.01 -15.62
C GLY A 39 18.21 -11.56 -17.05
N ALA A 40 19.39 -11.76 -17.65
CA ALA A 40 19.54 -12.19 -19.04
C ALA A 40 19.46 -13.71 -19.16
N ILE A 41 18.61 -14.19 -20.07
CA ILE A 41 18.53 -15.59 -20.47
C ILE A 41 18.81 -15.70 -21.97
N THR A 42 19.59 -16.71 -22.36
CA THR A 42 19.86 -17.04 -23.75
C THR A 42 19.18 -18.36 -24.08
N ILE A 43 18.21 -18.31 -24.99
CA ILE A 43 17.45 -19.45 -25.48
C ILE A 43 17.96 -19.79 -26.88
N GLU A 44 18.30 -21.05 -27.10
CA GLU A 44 18.61 -21.59 -28.41
C GLU A 44 17.39 -22.34 -28.92
N CYS A 45 16.76 -21.86 -30.00
CA CYS A 45 15.58 -22.48 -30.61
C CYS A 45 15.50 -22.22 -32.12
N GLU A 46 14.59 -22.90 -32.82
CA GLU A 46 14.24 -22.60 -34.21
C GLU A 46 13.40 -21.30 -34.28
N PRO A 47 13.54 -20.49 -35.35
CA PRO A 47 12.88 -19.19 -35.46
C PRO A 47 11.34 -19.26 -35.55
N GLU A 48 10.78 -20.42 -35.90
CA GLU A 48 9.33 -20.63 -35.93
C GLU A 48 8.73 -20.80 -34.53
N ASP A 49 9.51 -21.35 -33.59
CA ASP A 49 9.08 -21.67 -32.23
C ASP A 49 9.29 -20.52 -31.23
N GLU A 50 10.08 -19.50 -31.61
CA GLU A 50 10.44 -18.35 -30.78
C GLU A 50 9.20 -17.72 -30.12
N LYS A 51 8.15 -17.46 -30.92
CA LYS A 51 6.92 -16.80 -30.45
C LYS A 51 6.13 -17.67 -29.47
N GLN A 52 6.12 -18.98 -29.66
CA GLN A 52 5.39 -19.92 -28.80
C GLN A 52 6.09 -20.09 -27.45
N ILE A 53 7.43 -20.17 -27.46
CA ILE A 53 8.25 -20.27 -26.24
C ILE A 53 8.11 -19.00 -25.39
N ILE A 54 8.15 -17.81 -26.00
CA ILE A 54 7.95 -16.54 -25.30
C ILE A 54 6.57 -16.50 -24.62
N GLN A 55 5.53 -16.99 -25.30
CA GLN A 55 4.18 -17.03 -24.76
C GLN A 55 4.06 -18.01 -23.58
N ALA A 56 4.64 -19.21 -23.70
CA ALA A 56 4.65 -20.21 -22.63
C ALA A 56 5.40 -19.72 -21.37
N VAL A 57 6.50 -18.98 -21.54
CA VAL A 57 7.23 -18.37 -20.41
C VAL A 57 6.41 -17.25 -19.76
N ARG A 58 5.65 -16.46 -20.54
CA ARG A 58 4.71 -15.45 -20.02
C ARG A 58 3.55 -16.07 -19.25
N GLU A 59 3.02 -17.19 -19.70
CA GLU A 59 1.96 -17.93 -18.98
C GLU A 59 2.40 -18.44 -17.61
N LYS A 60 3.71 -18.65 -17.42
CA LYS A 60 4.30 -18.98 -16.10
C LYS A 60 4.58 -17.77 -15.22
N GLY A 61 4.20 -16.57 -15.65
CA GLY A 61 4.31 -15.32 -14.87
C GLY A 61 5.62 -14.55 -15.09
N TYR A 62 6.45 -14.95 -16.06
CA TYR A 62 7.71 -14.26 -16.36
C TYR A 62 7.56 -13.27 -17.52
N SER A 63 7.96 -12.01 -17.29
CA SER A 63 7.92 -10.98 -18.31
C SER A 63 9.25 -10.88 -19.07
N LEU A 64 9.25 -11.24 -20.35
CA LEU A 64 10.40 -11.20 -21.26
C LEU A 64 10.49 -9.88 -22.04
N SER A 65 11.67 -9.26 -22.05
CA SER A 65 12.04 -8.08 -22.84
C SER A 65 13.24 -8.38 -23.75
N THR A 66 13.25 -7.83 -24.96
CA THR A 66 14.40 -7.91 -25.89
C THR A 66 15.47 -6.85 -25.62
N GLN A 67 15.12 -5.80 -24.87
CA GLN A 67 16.06 -4.81 -24.38
C GLN A 67 16.56 -5.23 -22.99
N PRO A 68 17.85 -4.96 -22.68
CA PRO A 68 18.36 -5.12 -21.33
C PRO A 68 17.41 -4.52 -20.32
N LEU A 69 17.11 -5.28 -19.26
CA LEU A 69 16.47 -4.69 -18.09
C LEU A 69 17.37 -3.53 -17.69
N GLN A 70 16.90 -2.30 -17.91
CA GLN A 70 17.44 -1.14 -17.25
C GLN A 70 17.08 -1.30 -15.77
N THR A 71 17.80 -2.16 -15.08
CA THR A 71 18.00 -1.98 -13.66
C THR A 71 18.96 -0.81 -13.57
N ASP A 72 18.45 0.37 -13.20
CA ASP A 72 19.21 1.56 -12.86
C ASP A 72 20.08 1.31 -11.62
N TYR A 73 21.03 0.37 -11.72
CA TYR A 73 22.14 0.16 -10.78
C TYR A 73 23.35 1.04 -11.16
N SER A 74 23.29 1.75 -12.29
CA SER A 74 24.36 2.67 -12.69
C SER A 74 24.13 4.04 -12.06
N ALA A 75 25.06 4.40 -11.17
CA ALA A 75 25.11 5.59 -10.32
C ALA A 75 24.05 5.61 -9.21
N GLU A 76 24.38 4.97 -8.08
CA GLU A 76 23.71 5.17 -6.80
C GLU A 76 23.85 6.64 -6.37
N LYS A 77 23.00 7.52 -6.91
CA LYS A 77 22.68 8.79 -6.28
C LYS A 77 22.11 8.47 -4.91
N SER A 78 22.46 9.29 -3.92
CA SER A 78 22.06 9.06 -2.53
C SER A 78 20.56 8.75 -2.44
N PRO A 79 20.12 7.77 -1.63
CA PRO A 79 18.69 7.42 -1.52
C PRO A 79 17.82 8.65 -1.17
N LEU A 80 18.39 9.63 -0.48
CA LEU A 80 17.79 10.93 -0.19
C LEU A 80 17.52 11.78 -1.45
N GLU A 81 18.45 11.79 -2.42
CA GLU A 81 18.36 12.59 -3.64
C GLU A 81 17.36 11.99 -4.63
N ASN A 82 17.28 10.67 -4.72
CA ASN A 82 16.24 9.98 -5.49
C ASN A 82 14.85 10.19 -4.88
N GLY A 83 14.73 10.14 -3.55
CA GLY A 83 13.49 10.48 -2.86
C GLY A 83 13.08 11.95 -3.07
N LYS A 84 14.03 12.88 -3.02
CA LYS A 84 13.78 14.30 -3.31
C LYS A 84 13.29 14.51 -4.74
N ASN A 85 13.87 13.82 -5.72
CA ASN A 85 13.43 13.88 -7.11
C ASN A 85 12.04 13.28 -7.33
N TYR A 86 11.67 12.21 -6.60
CA TYR A 86 10.32 11.67 -6.61
C TYR A 86 9.30 12.66 -6.05
N VAL A 87 9.57 13.25 -4.89
CA VAL A 87 8.69 14.26 -4.28
C VAL A 87 8.58 15.50 -5.18
N LEU A 88 9.69 15.99 -5.75
CA LEU A 88 9.67 17.10 -6.70
C LEU A 88 8.88 16.75 -7.96
N GLY A 89 9.07 15.55 -8.52
CA GLY A 89 8.32 15.06 -9.69
C GLY A 89 6.81 14.97 -9.44
N LEU A 90 6.43 14.59 -8.21
CA LEU A 90 5.05 14.52 -7.75
C LEU A 90 4.37 15.92 -7.71
N PHE A 91 5.12 16.96 -7.34
CA PHE A 91 4.61 18.34 -7.26
C PHE A 91 4.74 19.12 -8.58
N GLU A 92 5.79 18.87 -9.38
CA GLU A 92 6.08 19.60 -10.62
C GLU A 92 5.26 19.11 -11.83
N GLY A 93 4.56 17.97 -11.73
CA GLY A 93 3.68 17.48 -12.79
C GLY A 93 4.42 17.16 -14.10
N LYS A 94 5.65 16.65 -14.00
CA LYS A 94 6.45 16.23 -15.16
C LYS A 94 5.79 15.04 -15.89
N HIS A 95 6.04 14.93 -17.19
CA HIS A 95 5.64 13.77 -17.99
C HIS A 95 6.11 12.47 -17.29
N GLY A 96 5.15 11.57 -17.05
CA GLY A 96 5.34 10.32 -16.30
C GLY A 96 4.69 10.24 -14.92
N PHE A 97 4.42 11.37 -14.25
CA PHE A 97 3.83 11.42 -12.90
C PHE A 97 2.32 11.71 -12.86
N GLN A 98 1.62 11.61 -14.00
CA GLN A 98 0.21 12.06 -14.08
C GLN A 98 -0.74 11.26 -13.19
N VAL A 99 -0.42 9.98 -12.96
CA VAL A 99 -1.22 9.08 -12.10
C VAL A 99 -1.03 9.46 -10.64
N GLU A 100 0.22 9.68 -10.22
CA GLU A 100 0.57 10.04 -8.86
C GLU A 100 0.10 11.44 -8.51
N GLN A 101 0.19 12.39 -9.45
CA GLN A 101 -0.32 13.75 -9.25
C GLN A 101 -1.84 13.75 -9.15
N SER A 102 -2.54 13.00 -10.02
CA SER A 102 -4.00 12.84 -9.95
C SER A 102 -4.41 12.18 -8.62
N LEU A 103 -3.64 11.20 -8.16
CA LEU A 103 -3.90 10.53 -6.89
C LEU A 103 -3.62 11.46 -5.70
N LEU A 104 -2.55 12.24 -5.73
CA LEU A 104 -2.23 13.22 -4.70
C LEU A 104 -3.31 14.31 -4.62
N GLN A 105 -3.77 14.82 -5.76
CA GLN A 105 -4.87 15.79 -5.82
C GLN A 105 -6.18 15.19 -5.28
N ALA A 106 -6.51 13.95 -5.67
CA ALA A 106 -7.68 13.24 -5.15
C ALA A 106 -7.58 13.02 -3.65
N THR A 107 -6.40 12.67 -3.12
CA THR A 107 -6.16 12.49 -1.68
C THR A 107 -6.29 13.82 -0.93
N LEU A 108 -5.68 14.90 -1.43
CA LEU A 108 -5.81 16.23 -0.81
C LEU A 108 -7.26 16.70 -0.77
N LEU A 109 -8.00 16.50 -1.88
CA LEU A 109 -9.42 16.81 -1.93
C LEU A 109 -10.23 15.92 -0.98
N SER A 110 -9.90 14.62 -0.90
CA SER A 110 -10.55 13.70 0.04
C SER A 110 -10.26 14.06 1.50
N PHE A 111 -9.06 14.55 1.82
CA PHE A 111 -8.68 14.99 3.16
C PHE A 111 -9.50 16.22 3.59
N LEU A 112 -9.60 17.23 2.72
CA LEU A 112 -10.40 18.43 2.98
C LEU A 112 -11.89 18.10 3.12
N LEU A 113 -12.43 17.22 2.26
CA LEU A 113 -13.83 16.81 2.33
C LEU A 113 -14.12 15.94 3.55
N THR A 114 -13.20 15.06 3.96
CA THR A 114 -13.36 14.29 5.19
C THR A 114 -13.41 15.21 6.40
N ILE A 115 -12.48 16.17 6.54
CA ILE A 115 -12.54 17.16 7.64
C ILE A 115 -13.86 17.95 7.60
N GLY A 116 -14.25 18.44 6.42
CA GLY A 116 -15.51 19.16 6.25
C GLY A 116 -16.73 18.33 6.65
N ALA A 117 -16.75 17.04 6.28
CA ALA A 117 -17.81 16.11 6.64
C ALA A 117 -17.84 15.79 8.14
N GLU A 118 -16.68 15.60 8.78
CA GLU A 118 -16.57 15.38 10.23
C GLU A 118 -17.06 16.61 11.02
N VAL A 119 -16.68 17.82 10.60
CA VAL A 119 -17.16 19.08 11.20
C VAL A 119 -18.66 19.24 10.99
N LEU A 120 -19.17 18.99 9.78
CA LEU A 120 -20.60 19.07 9.48
C LEU A 120 -21.40 18.05 10.29
N ALA A 121 -20.91 16.81 10.42
CA ALA A 121 -21.51 15.78 11.27
C ALA A 121 -21.54 16.22 12.74
N SER A 122 -20.48 16.89 13.22
CA SER A 122 -20.43 17.38 14.60
C SER A 122 -21.50 18.44 14.90
N ILE A 123 -21.78 19.32 13.95
CA ILE A 123 -22.82 20.36 14.06
C ILE A 123 -24.21 19.72 14.06
N ILE A 124 -24.46 18.77 13.14
CA ILE A 124 -25.77 18.10 13.01
C ILE A 124 -26.09 17.24 14.24
N LEU A 125 -25.10 16.52 14.76
CA LEU A 125 -25.26 15.60 15.89
C LEU A 125 -25.03 16.27 17.25
N ASN A 126 -24.77 17.58 17.26
CA ASN A 126 -24.55 18.39 18.45
C ASN A 126 -23.46 17.83 19.38
N ILE A 127 -22.33 17.42 18.79
CA ILE A 127 -21.19 16.82 19.50
C ILE A 127 -20.26 17.93 20.02
N PRO A 128 -19.82 17.90 21.29
CA PRO A 128 -18.90 18.90 21.82
C PRO A 128 -17.51 18.79 21.17
N LEU A 129 -17.24 19.67 20.21
CA LEU A 129 -16.03 19.63 19.37
C LEU A 129 -14.74 19.89 20.16
N GLU A 130 -14.80 20.62 21.28
CA GLU A 130 -13.62 20.97 22.06
C GLU A 130 -12.86 19.75 22.58
N ASN A 131 -13.60 18.70 22.92
CA ASN A 131 -13.02 17.44 23.36
C ASN A 131 -12.50 16.65 22.16
N TYR A 132 -13.29 16.48 21.10
CA TYR A 132 -12.97 15.53 20.03
C TYR A 132 -12.11 16.07 18.88
N LYS A 133 -11.85 17.38 18.82
CA LYS A 133 -11.17 18.04 17.68
C LYS A 133 -9.87 17.36 17.24
N TRP A 134 -9.03 16.95 18.19
CA TRP A 134 -7.75 16.31 17.85
C TRP A 134 -7.92 14.88 17.36
N LEU A 135 -8.89 14.15 17.90
CA LEU A 135 -9.19 12.78 17.44
C LEU A 135 -9.79 12.79 16.03
N PHE A 136 -10.65 13.76 15.71
CA PHE A 136 -11.17 13.96 14.35
C PHE A 136 -10.07 14.34 13.36
N ALA A 137 -9.18 15.26 13.75
CA ALA A 137 -8.02 15.60 12.91
C ALA A 137 -7.13 14.37 12.63
N LEU A 138 -6.87 13.54 13.65
CA LEU A 138 -6.09 12.31 13.49
C LEU A 138 -6.83 11.25 12.65
N SER A 139 -8.15 11.10 12.78
CA SER A 139 -8.93 10.19 11.91
C SER A 139 -8.89 10.63 10.46
N ALA A 140 -9.04 11.92 10.17
CA ALA A 140 -8.92 12.43 8.81
C ALA A 140 -7.54 12.16 8.19
N VAL A 141 -6.46 12.33 8.97
CA VAL A 141 -5.09 11.98 8.54
C VAL A 141 -4.95 10.49 8.29
N ALA A 142 -5.43 9.64 9.21
CA ALA A 142 -5.37 8.18 9.03
C ALA A 142 -6.11 7.72 7.78
N VAL A 143 -7.34 8.17 7.60
CA VAL A 143 -8.21 7.74 6.50
C VAL A 143 -7.63 8.19 5.16
N SER A 144 -7.20 9.44 5.04
CA SER A 144 -6.57 9.97 3.81
C SER A 144 -5.23 9.33 3.48
N ALA A 145 -4.33 9.15 4.45
CA ALA A 145 -3.01 8.55 4.23
C ALA A 145 -3.12 7.08 3.80
N ASN A 146 -3.99 6.31 4.46
CA ASN A 146 -4.24 4.92 4.08
C ASN A 146 -4.96 4.82 2.73
N ALA A 147 -5.93 5.69 2.45
CA ALA A 147 -6.61 5.71 1.15
C ALA A 147 -5.60 5.94 0.01
N PHE A 148 -4.71 6.92 0.14
CA PHE A 148 -3.65 7.15 -0.85
C PHE A 148 -2.84 5.87 -1.11
N ALA A 149 -2.33 5.23 -0.07
CA ALA A 149 -1.50 4.04 -0.21
C ALA A 149 -2.26 2.83 -0.77
N VAL A 150 -3.51 2.62 -0.37
CA VAL A 150 -4.38 1.56 -0.90
C VAL A 150 -4.65 1.79 -2.38
N TRP A 151 -5.08 2.99 -2.78
CA TRP A 151 -5.37 3.28 -4.18
C TRP A 151 -4.11 3.26 -5.05
N HIS A 152 -2.97 3.71 -4.52
CA HIS A 152 -1.67 3.60 -5.18
C HIS A 152 -1.31 2.13 -5.44
N SER A 153 -1.49 1.26 -4.43
CA SER A 153 -1.23 -0.18 -4.60
C SER A 153 -2.14 -0.84 -5.64
N ILE A 154 -3.42 -0.45 -5.70
CA ILE A 154 -4.39 -1.00 -6.65
C ILE A 154 -4.10 -0.53 -8.08
N ALA A 155 -3.69 0.73 -8.24
CA ALA A 155 -3.36 1.30 -9.54
C ALA A 155 -2.23 0.53 -10.23
N TYR A 156 -1.25 0.07 -9.45
CA TYR A 156 -0.07 -0.62 -9.94
C TYR A 156 -0.07 -2.15 -9.69
N ARG A 157 -1.16 -2.72 -9.17
CA ARG A 157 -1.24 -4.15 -8.77
C ARG A 157 -0.90 -5.17 -9.85
N LYS A 158 -0.96 -4.79 -11.13
CA LYS A 158 -0.65 -5.68 -12.27
C LYS A 158 0.84 -5.73 -12.62
N GLU A 159 1.63 -4.81 -12.07
CA GLU A 159 3.03 -4.60 -12.44
C GLU A 159 4.02 -5.16 -11.39
N PHE A 160 3.52 -5.55 -10.21
CA PHE A 160 4.32 -6.09 -9.11
C PHE A 160 4.33 -7.61 -9.04
N THR A 161 5.41 -8.13 -8.47
CA THR A 161 5.56 -9.56 -8.18
C THR A 161 4.69 -9.96 -6.98
N CYS A 162 4.45 -11.27 -6.85
CA CYS A 162 3.74 -11.83 -5.71
C CYS A 162 4.42 -11.50 -4.36
N MET A 163 5.75 -11.42 -4.33
CA MET A 163 6.51 -11.04 -3.13
C MET A 163 6.20 -9.61 -2.67
N ASN A 164 6.11 -8.69 -3.62
CA ASN A 164 5.82 -7.28 -3.30
C ASN A 164 4.36 -7.12 -2.89
N GLY A 165 3.44 -7.85 -3.52
CA GLY A 165 2.02 -7.84 -3.13
C GLY A 165 1.78 -8.39 -1.72
N MET A 166 2.53 -9.41 -1.29
CA MET A 166 2.55 -9.89 0.10
C MET A 166 3.00 -8.79 1.08
N MET A 167 4.13 -8.14 0.78
CA MET A 167 4.63 -7.02 1.60
C MET A 167 3.63 -5.86 1.70
N VAL A 168 2.99 -5.49 0.60
CA VAL A 168 1.96 -4.43 0.56
C VAL A 168 0.72 -4.81 1.37
N GLY A 169 0.24 -6.05 1.24
CA GLY A 169 -0.89 -6.57 2.01
C GLY A 169 -0.66 -6.48 3.52
N MET A 170 0.51 -6.95 3.96
CA MET A 170 0.94 -6.86 5.35
C MET A 170 1.06 -5.40 5.83
N ALA A 171 1.75 -4.55 5.08
CA ALA A 171 1.98 -3.16 5.47
C ALA A 171 0.69 -2.35 5.58
N LEU A 172 -0.22 -2.48 4.60
CA LEU A 172 -1.49 -1.75 4.61
C LEU A 172 -2.46 -2.29 5.68
N GLY A 173 -2.53 -3.60 5.87
CA GLY A 173 -3.32 -4.20 6.96
C GLY A 173 -2.81 -3.77 8.34
N MET A 174 -1.49 -3.66 8.50
CA MET A 174 -0.90 -3.16 9.73
C MET A 174 -1.21 -1.68 9.95
N MET A 175 -0.93 -0.81 8.97
CA MET A 175 -1.10 0.64 9.13
C MET A 175 -2.54 1.06 9.37
N THR A 176 -3.47 0.48 8.63
CA THR A 176 -4.89 0.80 8.77
C THR A 176 -5.42 0.38 10.14
N GLY A 177 -5.19 -0.86 10.55
CA GLY A 177 -5.67 -1.38 11.83
C GLY A 177 -5.01 -0.69 13.03
N PHE A 178 -3.72 -0.38 12.93
CA PHE A 178 -2.97 0.31 13.98
C PHE A 178 -3.46 1.76 14.17
N MET A 179 -3.57 2.54 13.10
CA MET A 179 -4.06 3.93 13.18
C MET A 179 -5.52 3.99 13.63
N VAL A 180 -6.41 3.21 13.01
CA VAL A 180 -7.84 3.20 13.36
C VAL A 180 -8.05 2.72 14.79
N GLY A 181 -7.40 1.62 15.17
CA GLY A 181 -7.48 1.08 16.54
C GLY A 181 -6.97 2.07 17.58
N ALA A 182 -5.91 2.80 17.28
CA ALA A 182 -5.35 3.82 18.17
C ALA A 182 -6.31 5.00 18.41
N VAL A 183 -6.94 5.57 17.37
CA VAL A 183 -7.88 6.71 17.56
C VAL A 183 -9.16 6.28 18.28
N VAL A 184 -9.72 5.12 17.91
CA VAL A 184 -10.96 4.63 18.52
C VAL A 184 -10.73 4.19 19.96
N ALA A 185 -9.56 3.61 20.28
CA ALA A 185 -9.23 3.28 21.67
C ALA A 185 -9.12 4.52 22.56
N ALA A 186 -8.65 5.66 22.03
CA ALA A 186 -8.57 6.90 22.80
C ALA A 186 -9.96 7.34 23.28
N SER A 187 -11.00 7.16 22.47
CA SER A 187 -12.36 7.64 22.75
C SER A 187 -13.27 6.63 23.44
N ASN A 188 -13.20 5.33 23.08
CA ASN A 188 -14.13 4.30 23.55
C ASN A 188 -13.44 3.21 24.38
N GLY A 189 -12.13 3.25 24.56
CA GLY A 189 -11.37 2.28 25.34
C GLY A 189 -10.85 1.08 24.52
N MET A 190 -10.07 0.22 25.19
CA MET A 190 -9.31 -0.88 24.57
C MET A 190 -10.16 -1.84 23.73
N PHE A 191 -11.34 -2.24 24.23
CA PHE A 191 -12.17 -3.25 23.57
C PHE A 191 -12.70 -2.76 22.21
N VAL A 192 -13.39 -1.62 22.18
CA VAL A 192 -13.95 -1.06 20.94
C VAL A 192 -12.83 -0.69 19.98
N GLY A 193 -11.75 -0.08 20.47
CA GLY A 193 -10.57 0.22 19.66
C GLY A 193 -9.97 -1.02 19.00
N SER A 194 -9.81 -2.11 19.75
CA SER A 194 -9.24 -3.36 19.22
C SER A 194 -10.16 -3.99 18.18
N VAL A 195 -11.46 -4.08 18.45
CA VAL A 195 -12.43 -4.68 17.52
C VAL A 195 -12.51 -3.89 16.22
N VAL A 196 -12.62 -2.56 16.29
CA VAL A 196 -12.72 -1.71 15.11
C VAL A 196 -11.40 -1.72 14.33
N GLY A 197 -10.26 -1.57 15.01
CA GLY A 197 -8.94 -1.66 14.39
C GLY A 197 -8.71 -2.99 13.68
N MET A 198 -9.06 -4.12 14.32
CA MET A 198 -8.95 -5.45 13.71
C MET A 198 -9.80 -5.56 12.45
N LEU A 199 -11.07 -5.13 12.51
CA LEU A 199 -11.98 -5.24 11.36
C LEU A 199 -11.50 -4.45 10.15
N PHE A 200 -11.08 -3.18 10.36
CA PHE A 200 -10.55 -2.35 9.28
C PHE A 200 -9.20 -2.87 8.76
N GLY A 201 -8.29 -3.27 9.66
CA GLY A 201 -6.99 -3.83 9.31
C GLY A 201 -7.10 -5.13 8.50
N MET A 202 -7.95 -6.05 8.96
CA MET A 202 -8.21 -7.33 8.28
C MET A 202 -8.86 -7.11 6.92
N ALA A 203 -9.87 -6.24 6.84
CA ALA A 203 -10.57 -5.98 5.58
C ALA A 203 -9.64 -5.37 4.52
N ILE A 204 -8.86 -4.35 4.89
CA ILE A 204 -7.95 -3.69 3.95
C ILE A 204 -6.76 -4.60 3.61
N GLY A 205 -6.14 -5.25 4.60
CA GLY A 205 -5.03 -6.17 4.38
C GLY A 205 -5.41 -7.35 3.49
N ALA A 206 -6.57 -7.96 3.71
CA ALA A 206 -7.08 -9.03 2.85
C ALA A 206 -7.37 -8.53 1.43
N TYR A 207 -7.97 -7.33 1.29
CA TYR A 207 -8.32 -6.76 0.00
C TYR A 207 -7.09 -6.43 -0.85
N THR A 208 -6.05 -5.86 -0.25
CA THR A 208 -4.81 -5.50 -0.95
C THR A 208 -3.93 -6.73 -1.20
N GLY A 209 -3.93 -7.72 -0.28
CA GLY A 209 -3.20 -8.98 -0.43
C GLY A 209 -3.80 -9.98 -1.42
N TYR A 210 -5.06 -9.78 -1.85
CA TYR A 210 -5.77 -10.71 -2.76
C TYR A 210 -5.07 -10.91 -4.12
N CYS A 211 -4.25 -9.95 -4.57
CA CYS A 211 -3.50 -10.08 -5.83
C CYS A 211 -2.52 -11.27 -5.85
N CYS A 212 -2.14 -11.78 -4.68
CA CYS A 212 -1.17 -12.87 -4.51
C CYS A 212 -1.83 -14.22 -4.17
N GLY A 213 -3.14 -14.34 -4.37
CA GLY A 213 -3.91 -15.52 -3.99
C GLY A 213 -4.10 -15.64 -2.48
N ILE A 214 -4.30 -16.87 -1.99
CA ILE A 214 -4.68 -17.11 -0.59
C ILE A 214 -3.58 -16.73 0.42
N MET A 215 -2.30 -16.85 0.05
CA MET A 215 -1.18 -16.54 0.95
C MET A 215 -1.16 -15.05 1.30
N GLY A 216 -1.31 -14.17 0.30
CA GLY A 216 -1.37 -12.73 0.55
C GLY A 216 -2.59 -12.31 1.37
N VAL A 217 -3.74 -12.97 1.18
CA VAL A 217 -4.93 -12.76 2.01
C VAL A 217 -4.65 -13.14 3.47
N LEU A 218 -4.01 -14.29 3.72
CA LEU A 218 -3.71 -14.73 5.08
C LEU A 218 -2.71 -13.80 5.79
N GLU A 219 -1.67 -13.33 5.10
CA GLU A 219 -0.73 -12.35 5.66
C GLU A 219 -1.44 -11.03 6.01
N GLY A 220 -2.29 -10.52 5.12
CA GLY A 220 -3.07 -9.32 5.37
C GLY A 220 -4.04 -9.46 6.55
N LEU A 221 -4.71 -10.62 6.67
CA LEU A 221 -5.61 -10.91 7.81
C LEU A 221 -4.84 -10.99 9.13
N ILE A 222 -3.70 -11.69 9.18
CA ILE A 222 -2.87 -11.81 10.38
C ILE A 222 -2.31 -10.43 10.77
N ALA A 223 -1.82 -9.65 9.80
CA ALA A 223 -1.32 -8.30 10.03
C ALA A 223 -2.40 -7.37 10.59
N GLY A 224 -3.61 -7.40 10.02
CA GLY A 224 -4.74 -6.62 10.47
C GLY A 224 -5.22 -6.97 11.88
N LEU A 225 -5.25 -8.28 12.19
CA LEU A 225 -5.61 -8.76 13.52
C LEU A 225 -4.61 -8.26 14.59
N MET A 226 -3.30 -8.40 14.32
CA MET A 226 -2.28 -7.96 15.27
C MET A 226 -2.24 -6.43 15.42
N SER A 227 -2.39 -5.70 14.32
CA SER A 227 -2.28 -4.25 14.33
C SER A 227 -3.41 -3.56 15.07
N GLY A 228 -4.64 -4.05 14.95
CA GLY A 228 -5.80 -3.51 15.66
C GLY A 228 -5.65 -3.58 17.19
N ILE A 229 -5.21 -4.73 17.69
CA ILE A 229 -4.97 -4.94 19.12
C ILE A 229 -3.80 -4.07 19.60
N MET A 230 -2.70 -4.06 18.85
CA MET A 230 -1.52 -3.27 19.20
C MET A 230 -1.82 -1.77 19.23
N GLY A 231 -2.54 -1.24 18.24
CA GLY A 231 -2.92 0.17 18.19
C GLY A 231 -3.76 0.59 19.40
N ALA A 232 -4.75 -0.23 19.76
CA ALA A 232 -5.59 0.04 20.91
C ALA A 232 -4.83 -0.06 22.24
N MET A 233 -3.95 -1.06 22.39
CA MET A 233 -3.13 -1.23 23.60
C MET A 233 -2.16 -0.06 23.78
N THR A 234 -1.47 0.37 22.73
CA THR A 234 -0.52 1.50 22.81
C THR A 234 -1.19 2.79 23.26
N THR A 235 -2.40 3.08 22.75
CA THR A 235 -3.14 4.28 23.17
C THR A 235 -3.53 4.23 24.65
N ILE A 236 -4.01 3.09 25.14
CA ILE A 236 -4.48 2.98 26.53
C ILE A 236 -3.32 3.03 27.53
N MET A 237 -2.16 2.46 27.18
CA MET A 237 -0.98 2.52 28.03
C MET A 237 -0.46 3.95 28.22
N LEU A 238 -0.68 4.83 27.25
CA LEU A 238 -0.24 6.23 27.28
C LEU A 238 -1.35 7.21 27.68
N LEU A 239 -2.53 6.70 28.04
CA LEU A 239 -3.71 7.50 28.36
C LEU A 239 -3.48 8.46 29.55
N ASN A 240 -2.67 8.04 30.52
CA ASN A 240 -2.36 8.82 31.74
C ASN A 240 -1.09 9.69 31.61
N ASP A 241 -0.46 9.69 30.44
CA ASP A 241 0.70 10.53 30.16
C ASP A 241 0.31 11.57 29.11
N HIS A 242 0.95 11.58 27.93
CA HIS A 242 0.69 12.57 26.89
C HIS A 242 0.16 11.90 25.61
N VAL A 243 -0.98 11.19 25.73
CA VAL A 243 -1.57 10.41 24.64
C VAL A 243 -1.73 11.19 23.33
N ILE A 244 -2.19 12.44 23.39
CA ILE A 244 -2.41 13.26 22.19
C ILE A 244 -1.09 13.59 21.49
N ALA A 245 -0.06 13.99 22.25
CA ALA A 245 1.26 14.30 21.67
C ALA A 245 1.90 13.03 21.06
N PHE A 246 1.78 11.90 21.74
CA PHE A 246 2.24 10.62 21.22
C PHE A 246 1.51 10.22 19.94
N LEU A 247 0.18 10.35 19.89
CA LEU A 247 -0.61 10.04 18.69
C LEU A 247 -0.20 10.89 17.50
N PHE A 248 0.13 12.18 17.69
CA PHE A 248 0.67 13.00 16.59
C PHE A 248 1.99 12.45 16.04
N ILE A 249 2.92 12.09 16.92
CA ILE A 249 4.23 11.52 16.51
C ILE A 249 4.01 10.18 15.79
N LEU A 250 3.15 9.34 16.34
CA LEU A 250 2.81 8.04 15.80
C LEU A 250 2.23 8.14 14.39
N PHE A 251 1.26 9.05 14.20
CA PHE A 251 0.57 9.21 12.92
C PHE A 251 1.49 9.83 11.88
N ALA A 252 2.37 10.75 12.29
CA ALA A 252 3.43 11.26 11.43
C ALA A 252 4.38 10.13 10.97
N ALA A 253 4.84 9.28 11.90
CA ALA A 253 5.70 8.15 11.58
C ALA A 253 5.01 7.13 10.65
N CYS A 254 3.75 6.76 10.93
CA CYS A 254 2.95 5.88 10.07
C CYS A 254 2.78 6.47 8.66
N THR A 255 2.51 7.78 8.56
CA THR A 255 2.38 8.47 7.27
C THR A 255 3.70 8.47 6.48
N VAL A 256 4.83 8.67 7.15
CA VAL A 256 6.17 8.58 6.51
C VAL A 256 6.42 7.17 5.97
N VAL A 257 6.08 6.13 6.73
CA VAL A 257 6.24 4.74 6.27
C VAL A 257 5.29 4.42 5.11
N LEU A 258 4.04 4.91 5.11
CA LEU A 258 3.13 4.78 3.98
C LEU A 258 3.64 5.52 2.73
N ALA A 259 4.26 6.69 2.90
CA ALA A 259 4.93 7.39 1.80
C ALA A 259 6.13 6.59 1.26
N GLY A 260 6.91 5.96 2.15
CA GLY A 260 7.99 5.03 1.78
C GLY A 260 7.49 3.81 1.00
N LEU A 261 6.36 3.22 1.43
CA LEU A 261 5.68 2.15 0.71
C LEU A 261 5.25 2.61 -0.69
N SER A 262 4.67 3.81 -0.81
CA SER A 262 4.29 4.40 -2.11
C SER A 262 5.50 4.60 -3.02
N TYR A 263 6.62 5.08 -2.48
CA TYR A 263 7.85 5.24 -3.24
C TYR A 263 8.43 3.90 -3.74
N MET A 264 8.44 2.88 -2.88
CA MET A 264 8.87 1.52 -3.27
C MET A 264 8.01 0.95 -4.40
N ILE A 265 6.68 1.06 -4.27
CA ILE A 265 5.70 0.67 -5.30
C ILE A 265 6.02 1.39 -6.63
N TRP A 266 6.25 2.70 -6.60
CA TRP A 266 6.60 3.44 -7.83
C TRP A 266 7.91 2.94 -8.47
N LYS A 267 8.94 2.74 -7.65
CA LYS A 267 10.27 2.28 -8.11
C LYS A 267 10.19 0.89 -8.75
N GLU A 268 9.45 -0.04 -8.14
CA GLU A 268 9.30 -1.41 -8.64
C GLU A 268 8.42 -1.52 -9.89
N ALA A 269 7.50 -0.57 -10.09
CA ALA A 269 6.69 -0.48 -11.30
C ALA A 269 7.54 -0.03 -12.51
N GLY A 270 8.79 0.38 -12.29
CA GLY A 270 9.74 0.76 -13.33
C GLY A 270 9.42 2.09 -13.99
N GLY A 271 8.73 3.00 -13.28
CA GLY A 271 8.38 4.33 -13.78
C GLY A 271 7.60 4.34 -15.10
N ARG A 272 7.00 3.21 -15.50
CA ARG A 272 6.39 3.03 -16.82
C ARG A 272 5.07 3.78 -16.93
N GLU A 273 5.17 4.92 -17.58
CA GLU A 273 4.09 5.80 -17.96
C GLU A 273 2.94 5.04 -18.66
N GLY A 274 1.70 5.24 -18.19
CA GLY A 274 0.53 5.16 -19.07
C GLY A 274 -0.35 3.91 -19.04
N LYS A 275 -0.23 2.97 -18.08
CA LYS A 275 -1.16 1.83 -17.98
C LYS A 275 -1.89 1.66 -16.64
N ALA A 276 -1.63 2.50 -15.65
CA ALA A 276 -2.38 2.47 -14.41
C ALA A 276 -3.78 3.08 -14.64
N LYS A 277 -4.80 2.21 -14.69
CA LYS A 277 -6.21 2.66 -14.71
C LYS A 277 -6.61 3.03 -13.29
N LEU A 278 -6.61 4.33 -12.99
CA LEU A 278 -7.25 4.85 -11.79
C LEU A 278 -8.77 4.64 -11.90
N PRO A 279 -9.44 4.22 -10.82
CA PRO A 279 -10.88 4.38 -10.72
C PRO A 279 -11.24 5.87 -10.73
N SER A 280 -12.48 6.20 -11.09
CA SER A 280 -12.96 7.59 -11.04
C SER A 280 -12.69 8.20 -9.66
N GLY A 281 -11.98 9.33 -9.61
CA GLY A 281 -11.58 9.98 -8.35
C GLY A 281 -12.73 10.25 -7.39
N LEU A 282 -13.96 10.36 -7.90
CA LEU A 282 -15.18 10.46 -7.10
C LEU A 282 -15.40 9.26 -6.16
N ASN A 283 -15.10 8.03 -6.62
CA ASN A 283 -15.28 6.83 -5.80
C ASN A 283 -14.27 6.77 -4.65
N ILE A 284 -13.05 7.25 -4.91
CA ILE A 284 -11.99 7.37 -3.90
C ILE A 284 -12.44 8.30 -2.79
N VAL A 285 -12.90 9.50 -3.18
CA VAL A 285 -13.38 10.53 -2.25
C VAL A 285 -14.59 10.06 -1.47
N ALA A 286 -15.59 9.47 -2.15
CA ALA A 286 -16.80 8.98 -1.51
C ALA A 286 -16.50 7.88 -0.47
N ALA A 287 -15.62 6.93 -0.79
CA ALA A 287 -15.20 5.90 0.16
C ALA A 287 -14.46 6.50 1.36
N ASN A 288 -13.57 7.47 1.14
CA ASN A 288 -12.80 8.12 2.20
C ASN A 288 -13.70 8.89 3.19
N VAL A 289 -14.65 9.66 2.65
CA VAL A 289 -15.62 10.41 3.46
C VAL A 289 -16.54 9.46 4.22
N ALA A 290 -17.02 8.38 3.58
CA ALA A 290 -17.86 7.39 4.24
C ALA A 290 -17.13 6.70 5.41
N ILE A 291 -15.89 6.28 5.22
CA ILE A 291 -15.08 5.67 6.28
C ILE A 291 -14.83 6.66 7.42
N GLY A 292 -14.48 7.92 7.11
CA GLY A 292 -14.30 8.97 8.13
C GLY A 292 -15.57 9.19 8.96
N LEU A 293 -16.73 9.29 8.32
CA LEU A 293 -18.01 9.43 9.01
C LEU A 293 -18.35 8.21 9.87
N ILE A 294 -18.08 6.99 9.39
CA ILE A 294 -18.26 5.77 10.18
C ILE A 294 -17.38 5.80 11.43
N LEU A 295 -16.12 6.23 11.32
CA LEU A 295 -15.23 6.35 12.48
C LEU A 295 -15.74 7.40 13.48
N VAL A 296 -16.23 8.55 13.04
CA VAL A 296 -16.85 9.55 13.92
C VAL A 296 -18.06 8.98 14.65
N LEU A 297 -18.96 8.29 13.93
CA LEU A 297 -20.13 7.67 14.54
C LEU A 297 -19.74 6.62 15.60
N ILE A 298 -18.72 5.82 15.32
CA ILE A 298 -18.18 4.87 16.29
C ILE A 298 -17.62 5.61 17.50
N MET A 299 -16.80 6.64 17.32
CA MET A 299 -16.19 7.39 18.42
C MET A 299 -17.22 8.00 19.37
N VAL A 300 -18.35 8.45 18.82
CA VAL A 300 -19.39 9.17 19.55
C VAL A 300 -20.38 8.20 20.22
N TYR A 301 -20.87 7.20 19.48
CA TYR A 301 -21.99 6.35 19.91
C TYR A 301 -21.59 4.97 20.42
N ALA A 302 -20.37 4.50 20.16
CA ALA A 302 -19.94 3.20 20.66
C ALA A 302 -19.80 3.23 22.21
N PRO A 303 -20.04 2.09 22.88
CA PRO A 303 -19.95 2.02 24.34
C PRO A 303 -18.56 2.46 24.81
N LYS A 304 -18.53 3.39 25.77
CA LYS A 304 -17.28 3.89 26.33
C LYS A 304 -16.81 2.96 27.43
N GLY A 305 -15.55 2.51 27.32
CA GLY A 305 -14.88 1.76 28.37
C GLY A 305 -14.56 2.62 29.60
N PRO A 306 -14.21 1.98 30.73
CA PRO A 306 -13.86 2.67 31.97
C PRO A 306 -12.57 3.51 31.86
N LEU A 307 -11.69 3.15 30.92
CA LEU A 307 -10.48 3.89 30.57
C LEU A 307 -10.69 4.48 29.16
N ALA A 308 -11.21 5.70 29.10
CA ALA A 308 -11.39 6.48 27.89
C ALA A 308 -10.90 7.91 28.13
N TRP A 309 -10.30 8.53 27.12
CA TRP A 309 -9.79 9.89 27.22
C TRP A 309 -10.97 10.85 27.39
N ALA A 310 -10.98 11.60 28.49
CA ALA A 310 -12.11 12.45 28.90
C ALA A 310 -12.03 13.91 28.40
N GLY A 311 -11.14 14.22 27.45
CA GLY A 311 -10.86 15.60 27.05
C GLY A 311 -9.83 16.29 27.95
N PHE A 312 -9.34 17.46 27.54
CA PHE A 312 -8.49 18.32 28.38
C PHE A 312 -9.36 18.99 29.46
N GLY A 313 -9.69 18.26 30.53
CA GLY A 313 -10.51 18.78 31.63
C GLY A 313 -10.73 17.83 32.80
N GLY A 314 -9.85 16.84 32.99
CA GLY A 314 -9.80 15.99 34.18
C GLY A 314 -8.59 16.34 35.03
#